data_AF-N6XW25-F1
#
_entry.id   AF-N6XW25-F1
#
_cell.length_a   1.000
_cell.length_b   1.000
_cell.length_c   1.000
_cell.angle_alpha   90.00
_cell.angle_beta   90.00
_cell.angle_gamma   90.00
#
_symmetry.space_group_name_H-M   'P 1'
#
loop_
_entity.id
_entity.type
_entity.pdbx_description
1 polymer ?
#
loop_
_entity_poly.entity_id
_entity_poly.type
_entity_poly.pdbx_seq_one_letter_code
_entity_poly.pdbx_strand_id
1 'polypeptide(L)'
;WGERLPPLGRLLAAALARRLPADAVADEIRAQFDAFEDAWGDAPDHVDGHQHVHVLPGVREALIAELLRRHPRGRVWVRDCVEPPLRCLRRREAVDKAWFISALGRGLHRRLREAGLPCNAGFSGLHDFSTERPFAPKMRRFLAATGPRPLVHVHPGRVDAALRACDPLTTPREAELAYLASTEYLADLAAAGLHPARFAAFDALDGGTTTPPP
;
A
#
# COMPACT_ATOMS: atom_id res chain seq x y z
N TRP A 1 -8.19 22.87 10.51
CA TRP A 1 -8.31 22.40 9.12
C TRP A 1 -9.72 21.84 8.84
N GLY A 2 -10.79 22.49 9.34
CA GLY A 2 -12.18 22.04 9.12
C GLY A 2 -12.54 20.69 9.76
N GLU A 3 -13.82 20.30 9.70
CA GLU A 3 -14.34 19.00 10.17
C GLU A 3 -14.20 17.87 9.14
N ARG A 4 -13.79 18.19 7.91
CA ARG A 4 -13.60 17.22 6.82
C ARG A 4 -12.17 17.26 6.33
N LEU A 5 -11.63 16.08 5.99
CA LEU A 5 -10.32 15.96 5.38
C LEU A 5 -10.27 16.76 4.06
N PRO A 6 -9.16 17.50 3.82
CA PRO A 6 -8.99 18.28 2.61
C PRO A 6 -8.89 17.37 1.37
N PRO A 7 -9.27 17.86 0.17
CA PRO A 7 -9.02 17.12 -1.06
C PRO A 7 -7.51 16.93 -1.30
N LEU A 8 -7.15 15.83 -1.96
CA LEU A 8 -5.75 15.41 -2.16
C LEU A 8 -4.86 16.53 -2.70
N GLY A 9 -5.33 17.30 -3.69
CA GLY A 9 -4.54 18.39 -4.28
C GLY A 9 -4.13 19.46 -3.24
N ARG A 10 -5.06 19.82 -2.34
CA ARG A 10 -4.79 20.78 -1.26
C ARG A 10 -3.84 20.19 -0.22
N LEU A 11 -4.05 18.93 0.16
CA LEU A 11 -3.19 18.22 1.11
C LEU A 11 -1.76 18.10 0.57
N LEU A 12 -1.60 17.64 -0.67
CA LEU A 12 -0.32 17.49 -1.35
C LEU A 12 0.43 18.83 -1.43
N ALA A 13 -0.23 19.90 -1.87
CA ALA A 13 0.39 21.23 -1.96
C ALA A 13 0.88 21.74 -0.60
N ALA A 14 0.08 21.55 0.46
CA ALA A 14 0.48 21.94 1.81
C ALA A 14 1.61 21.06 2.37
N ALA A 15 1.59 19.75 2.12
CA ALA A 15 2.63 18.81 2.53
C ALA A 15 3.98 19.14 1.88
N LEU A 16 3.99 19.36 0.57
CA LEU A 16 5.20 19.74 -0.16
C LEU A 16 5.75 21.09 0.30
N ALA A 17 4.87 22.03 0.63
CA ALA A 17 5.24 23.32 1.20
C ALA A 17 5.61 23.25 2.71
N ARG A 18 5.51 22.08 3.35
CA ARG A 18 5.69 21.88 4.81
C ARG A 18 4.81 22.79 5.67
N ARG A 19 3.57 23.01 5.23
CA ARG A 19 2.54 23.85 5.90
C ARG A 19 1.41 23.03 6.50
N LEU A 20 1.59 21.72 6.63
CA LEU A 20 0.62 20.90 7.37
C LEU A 20 0.69 21.25 8.87
N PRO A 21 -0.46 21.33 9.56
CA PRO A 21 -0.52 21.58 11.00
C PRO A 21 -0.05 20.32 11.73
N ALA A 22 1.16 20.32 12.25
CA ALA A 22 1.78 19.10 12.81
C ALA A 22 0.89 18.42 13.87
N ASP A 23 0.38 19.19 14.83
CA ASP A 23 -0.45 18.66 15.91
C ASP A 23 -1.75 18.05 15.40
N ALA A 24 -2.47 18.75 14.51
CA ALA A 24 -3.72 18.23 13.96
C ALA A 24 -3.51 16.99 13.07
N VAL A 25 -2.37 16.86 12.39
CA VAL A 25 -2.03 15.63 11.65
C VAL A 25 -1.73 14.49 12.61
N ALA A 26 -1.01 14.74 13.70
CA ALA A 26 -0.74 13.73 14.71
C ALA A 26 -2.02 13.28 15.44
N ASP A 27 -2.91 14.22 15.75
CA ASP A 27 -4.21 13.94 16.37
C ASP A 27 -5.11 13.13 15.45
N GLU A 28 -5.18 13.47 14.17
CA GLU A 28 -5.95 12.71 13.18
C GLU A 28 -5.42 11.28 13.01
N ILE A 29 -4.09 11.11 12.91
CA ILE A 29 -3.49 9.77 12.82
C ILE A 29 -3.82 8.96 14.08
N ARG A 30 -3.66 9.55 15.26
CA ARG A 30 -3.99 8.88 16.52
C ARG A 30 -5.44 8.45 16.57
N ALA A 31 -6.36 9.34 16.17
CA ALA A 31 -7.79 9.05 16.13
C ALA A 31 -8.14 7.91 15.16
N GLN A 32 -7.45 7.81 14.02
CA GLN A 32 -7.63 6.69 13.09
C GLN A 32 -7.16 5.35 13.69
N PHE A 33 -6.03 5.34 14.41
CA PHE A 33 -5.59 4.14 15.14
C PHE A 33 -6.56 3.77 16.27
N ASP A 34 -7.03 4.75 17.06
CA ASP A 34 -8.04 4.52 18.10
C ASP A 34 -9.30 3.91 17.50
N ALA A 35 -9.85 4.52 16.44
CA ALA A 35 -11.05 4.02 15.80
C ALA A 35 -10.88 2.60 15.23
N PHE A 36 -9.70 2.27 14.68
CA PHE A 36 -9.39 0.93 14.21
C PHE A 36 -9.34 -0.06 15.38
N GLU A 37 -8.57 0.25 16.42
CA GLU A 37 -8.36 -0.63 17.58
C GLU A 37 -9.64 -0.83 18.40
N ASP A 38 -10.47 0.20 18.55
CA ASP A 38 -11.77 0.10 19.21
C ASP A 38 -12.74 -0.80 18.44
N ALA A 39 -12.72 -0.74 17.11
CA ALA A 39 -13.61 -1.54 16.26
C ALA A 39 -13.09 -2.98 16.05
N TRP A 40 -11.77 -3.17 15.95
CA TRP A 40 -11.13 -4.44 15.63
C TRP A 40 -10.75 -5.25 16.87
N GLY A 41 -10.41 -4.57 17.97
CA GLY A 41 -9.99 -5.17 19.23
C GLY A 41 -8.51 -5.56 19.31
N ASP A 42 -7.69 -5.20 18.32
CA ASP A 42 -6.23 -5.41 18.31
C ASP A 42 -5.53 -4.36 17.41
N ALA A 43 -4.20 -4.27 17.51
CA ALA A 43 -3.36 -3.48 16.61
C ALA A 43 -3.48 -3.94 15.15
N PRO A 44 -3.35 -3.03 14.17
CA PRO A 44 -3.33 -3.41 12.77
C PRO A 44 -2.07 -4.21 12.43
N ASP A 45 -2.22 -5.25 11.60
CA ASP A 45 -1.05 -5.96 11.04
C ASP A 45 -0.31 -5.13 9.99
N HIS A 46 -1.02 -4.19 9.36
CA HIS A 46 -0.51 -3.38 8.26
C HIS A 46 -1.14 -1.99 8.26
N VAL A 47 -0.32 -0.98 7.98
CA VAL A 47 -0.72 0.40 7.80
C VAL A 47 -0.29 0.93 6.45
N ASP A 48 -1.22 1.67 5.86
CA ASP A 48 -1.15 2.18 4.52
C ASP A 48 -1.74 3.61 4.48
N GLY A 49 -1.94 4.16 3.30
CA GLY A 49 -2.65 5.42 3.16
C GLY A 49 -3.42 5.47 1.86
N HIS A 50 -4.71 5.82 1.95
CA HIS A 50 -5.53 6.10 0.78
C HIS A 50 -4.84 7.17 -0.09
N GLN A 51 -4.84 7.00 -1.41
CA GLN A 51 -4.11 7.87 -2.34
C GLN A 51 -2.61 8.06 -2.01
N HIS A 52 -2.02 7.14 -1.24
CA HIS A 52 -0.64 7.17 -0.76
C HIS A 52 -0.30 8.38 0.12
N VAL A 53 -1.28 9.01 0.79
CA VAL A 53 -1.04 10.20 1.63
C VAL A 53 -0.04 9.97 2.76
N HIS A 54 0.12 8.72 3.19
CA HIS A 54 1.06 8.33 4.25
C HIS A 54 2.54 8.55 3.88
N VAL A 55 2.87 8.77 2.61
CA VAL A 55 4.25 9.08 2.18
C VAL A 55 4.61 10.56 2.29
N LEU A 56 3.60 11.42 2.45
CA LEU A 56 3.75 12.87 2.35
C LEU A 56 4.54 13.44 3.54
N PRO A 57 5.36 14.49 3.33
CA PRO A 57 6.01 15.21 4.44
C PRO A 57 4.96 15.79 5.40
N GLY A 58 5.21 15.69 6.70
CA GLY A 58 4.29 16.02 7.78
C GLY A 58 3.43 14.82 8.20
N VAL A 59 2.94 14.01 7.24
CA VAL A 59 2.12 12.83 7.52
C VAL A 59 2.98 11.64 7.92
N ARG A 60 4.00 11.29 7.13
CA ARG A 60 4.88 10.15 7.43
C ARG A 60 5.61 10.29 8.77
N GLU A 61 5.93 11.53 9.16
CA GLU A 61 6.59 11.85 10.42
C GLU A 61 5.69 11.47 11.60
N ALA A 62 4.44 11.95 11.57
CA ALA A 62 3.45 11.69 12.59
C ALA A 62 3.04 10.21 12.62
N LEU A 63 2.91 9.55 11.45
CA LEU A 63 2.62 8.13 11.37
C LEU A 63 3.69 7.27 12.06
N ILE A 64 4.96 7.50 11.73
CA ILE A 64 6.07 6.72 12.33
C ILE A 64 6.16 6.99 13.83
N ALA A 65 5.99 8.25 14.25
CA ALA A 65 5.99 8.59 15.68
C ALA A 65 4.88 7.85 16.43
N GLU A 66 3.67 7.80 15.87
CA GLU A 66 2.54 7.12 16.50
C GLU A 66 2.72 5.60 16.56
N LEU A 67 3.22 4.99 15.47
CA LEU A 67 3.53 3.55 15.44
C LEU A 67 4.55 3.16 16.51
N LEU A 68 5.64 3.92 16.62
CA LEU A 68 6.69 3.65 17.61
C LEU A 68 6.24 3.92 19.04
N ARG A 69 5.25 4.79 19.23
CA ARG A 69 4.68 5.11 20.54
C ARG A 69 3.68 4.06 21.00
N ARG A 70 2.80 3.59 20.10
CA ARG A 70 1.72 2.63 20.43
C ARG A 70 2.18 1.18 20.47
N HIS A 71 3.06 0.78 19.56
CA HIS A 71 3.29 -0.64 19.31
C HIS A 71 4.76 -1.03 19.47
N PRO A 72 5.03 -2.29 19.87
CA PRO A 72 6.37 -2.85 19.78
C PRO A 72 6.90 -2.76 18.34
N ARG A 73 8.20 -2.47 18.19
CA ARG A 73 8.87 -2.51 16.89
C ARG A 73 8.70 -3.89 16.27
N GLY A 74 8.37 -3.95 14.99
CA GLY A 74 8.11 -5.19 14.26
C GLY A 74 6.65 -5.65 14.26
N ARG A 75 5.77 -5.11 15.12
CA ARG A 75 4.36 -5.57 15.20
C ARG A 75 3.51 -5.16 13.99
N VAL A 76 3.77 -3.98 13.43
CA VAL A 76 2.93 -3.34 12.40
C VAL A 76 3.75 -3.09 11.15
N TRP A 77 3.32 -3.66 10.03
CA TRP A 77 3.93 -3.43 8.72
C TRP A 77 3.51 -2.10 8.13
N VAL A 78 4.40 -1.38 7.46
CA VAL A 78 4.06 -0.16 6.73
C VAL A 78 4.27 -0.34 5.23
N ARG A 79 3.30 0.06 4.42
CA ARG A 79 3.48 0.07 2.96
C ARG A 79 4.55 1.07 2.55
N ASP A 80 5.64 0.55 2.01
CA ASP A 80 6.59 1.32 1.24
C ASP A 80 6.19 1.33 -0.24
N CYS A 81 6.11 2.53 -0.82
CA CYS A 81 5.72 2.73 -2.21
C CYS A 81 6.92 2.95 -3.14
N VAL A 82 8.17 2.86 -2.64
CA VAL A 82 9.37 2.99 -3.45
C VAL A 82 9.60 1.74 -4.29
N GLU A 83 9.69 1.92 -5.60
CA GLU A 83 10.12 0.87 -6.53
C GLU A 83 11.30 1.35 -7.40
N PRO A 84 12.38 0.56 -7.53
CA PRO A 84 13.48 0.85 -8.42
C PRO A 84 13.03 1.17 -9.86
N PRO A 85 13.58 2.23 -10.50
CA PRO A 85 13.18 2.64 -11.84
C PRO A 85 13.26 1.53 -12.90
N LEU A 86 14.28 0.68 -12.82
CA LEU A 86 14.45 -0.48 -13.71
C LEU A 86 13.29 -1.48 -13.61
N ARG A 87 12.73 -1.70 -12.42
CA ARG A 87 11.58 -2.60 -12.23
C ARG A 87 10.31 -1.96 -12.78
N CYS A 88 10.08 -0.67 -12.51
CA CYS A 88 8.97 0.08 -13.11
C CYS A 88 9.02 0.01 -14.65
N LEU A 89 10.20 0.23 -15.24
CA LEU A 89 10.40 0.16 -16.68
C LEU A 89 10.21 -1.27 -17.22
N ARG A 90 10.65 -2.31 -16.51
CA ARG A 90 10.41 -3.70 -16.92
C ARG A 90 8.92 -4.06 -16.91
N ARG A 91 8.16 -3.57 -15.93
CA ARG A 91 6.71 -3.81 -15.85
C ARG A 91 5.93 -3.00 -16.87
N ARG A 92 6.43 -1.85 -17.34
CA ARG A 92 5.80 -0.89 -18.28
C ARG A 92 4.28 -0.65 -18.04
N GLU A 93 3.89 -0.57 -16.77
CA GLU A 93 2.51 -0.32 -16.35
C GLU A 93 2.52 0.89 -15.40
N ALA A 94 1.73 1.91 -15.72
CA ALA A 94 1.66 3.19 -15.00
C ALA A 94 3.03 3.77 -14.57
N VAL A 95 4.03 3.73 -15.46
CA VAL A 95 5.44 4.03 -15.14
C VAL A 95 5.60 5.42 -14.52
N ASP A 96 4.98 6.44 -15.10
CA ASP A 96 5.08 7.82 -14.63
C ASP A 96 4.50 7.99 -13.22
N LYS A 97 3.33 7.38 -12.99
CA LYS A 97 2.67 7.36 -11.68
C LYS A 97 3.52 6.61 -10.64
N ALA A 98 4.10 5.48 -11.03
CA ALA A 98 4.98 4.71 -10.17
C ALA A 98 6.26 5.49 -9.79
N TRP A 99 6.86 6.20 -10.75
CA TRP A 99 8.02 7.05 -10.49
C TRP A 99 7.69 8.25 -9.61
N PHE A 100 6.56 8.92 -9.86
CA PHE A 100 6.10 10.04 -9.03
C PHE A 100 5.86 9.61 -7.58
N ILE A 101 5.12 8.52 -7.37
CA ILE A 101 4.84 7.99 -6.02
C ILE A 101 6.13 7.50 -5.37
N SER A 102 7.01 6.81 -6.10
CA SER A 102 8.32 6.37 -5.58
C SER A 102 9.16 7.57 -5.13
N ALA A 103 9.14 8.67 -5.88
CA ALA A 103 9.87 9.88 -5.53
C ALA A 103 9.37 10.51 -4.22
N LEU A 104 8.04 10.57 -4.03
CA LEU A 104 7.42 11.01 -2.77
C LEU A 104 7.69 10.04 -1.62
N GLY A 105 7.71 8.74 -1.91
CA GLY A 105 7.96 7.63 -0.98
C GLY A 105 9.34 7.61 -0.33
N ARG A 106 10.37 8.17 -0.99
CA ARG A 106 11.77 8.11 -0.50
C ARG A 106 11.96 8.58 0.94
N GLY A 107 11.22 9.60 1.36
CA GLY A 107 11.28 10.12 2.73
C GLY A 107 10.74 9.12 3.76
N LEU A 108 9.64 8.44 3.43
CA LEU A 108 9.08 7.37 4.25
C LEU A 108 10.02 6.16 4.28
N HIS A 109 10.47 5.70 3.11
CA HIS A 109 11.41 4.58 2.97
C HIS A 109 12.62 4.71 3.89
N ARG A 110 13.29 5.87 3.86
CA ARG A 110 14.45 6.12 4.73
C ARG A 110 14.09 6.01 6.21
N ARG A 111 12.98 6.63 6.63
CA ARG A 111 12.56 6.66 8.03
C ARG A 111 12.10 5.30 8.54
N LEU A 112 11.46 4.48 7.71
CA LEU A 112 11.10 3.10 8.08
C LEU A 112 12.35 2.28 8.40
N ARG A 113 13.41 2.42 7.59
CA ARG A 113 14.70 1.76 7.82
C ARG A 113 15.39 2.27 9.09
N GLU A 114 15.42 3.59 9.29
CA GLU A 114 16.00 4.21 10.50
C GLU A 114 15.25 3.79 11.77
N ALA A 115 13.92 3.66 11.70
CA ALA A 115 13.07 3.26 12.82
C ALA A 115 13.04 1.75 13.09
N GLY A 116 13.55 0.93 12.17
CA GLY A 116 13.43 -0.53 12.22
C GLY A 116 11.99 -1.03 12.09
N LEU A 117 11.14 -0.31 11.36
CA LEU A 117 9.76 -0.72 11.10
C LEU A 117 9.71 -1.64 9.87
N PRO A 118 8.99 -2.78 9.93
CA PRO A 118 8.93 -3.71 8.82
C PRO A 118 8.11 -3.14 7.65
N CYS A 119 8.57 -3.40 6.42
CA CYS A 119 7.95 -2.91 5.20
C CYS A 119 8.26 -3.83 4.03
N ASN A 120 7.45 -3.70 2.96
CA ASN A 120 7.68 -4.44 1.72
C ASN A 120 8.97 -3.99 1.01
N ALA A 121 9.53 -4.90 0.21
CA ALA A 121 10.71 -4.68 -0.65
C ALA A 121 10.34 -4.94 -2.11
N GLY A 122 9.58 -3.99 -2.66
CA GLY A 122 8.95 -4.08 -3.97
C GLY A 122 7.47 -3.68 -3.87
N PHE A 123 7.01 -2.82 -4.77
CA PHE A 123 5.67 -2.27 -4.81
C PHE A 123 5.13 -2.20 -6.24
N SER A 124 3.98 -2.83 -6.48
CA SER A 124 3.30 -2.85 -7.78
C SER A 124 1.78 -2.79 -7.62
N GLY A 125 1.03 -2.87 -8.72
CA GLY A 125 -0.43 -2.76 -8.71
C GLY A 125 -0.98 -1.38 -9.10
N LEU A 126 -0.11 -0.40 -9.30
CA LEU A 126 -0.49 0.90 -9.87
C LEU A 126 -0.94 0.73 -11.32
N HIS A 127 -2.17 1.16 -11.62
CA HIS A 127 -2.68 1.19 -12.99
C HIS A 127 -3.70 2.32 -13.19
N ASP A 128 -4.15 2.44 -14.43
CA ASP A 128 -5.09 3.45 -14.96
C ASP A 128 -6.56 3.17 -14.65
N PHE A 129 -6.87 2.04 -14.00
CA PHE A 129 -8.23 1.54 -13.79
C PHE A 129 -9.10 1.51 -15.06
N SER A 130 -8.49 1.39 -16.25
CA SER A 130 -9.25 1.29 -17.49
C SER A 130 -10.09 0.02 -17.50
N THR A 131 -11.38 0.18 -17.84
CA THR A 131 -12.35 -0.92 -18.02
C THR A 131 -12.16 -1.65 -19.36
N GLU A 132 -11.35 -1.10 -20.26
CA GLU A 132 -11.24 -1.54 -21.67
C GLU A 132 -10.28 -2.73 -21.89
N ARG A 133 -9.67 -3.31 -20.84
CA ARG A 133 -8.76 -4.46 -20.97
C ARG A 133 -8.94 -5.49 -19.86
N PRO A 134 -8.72 -6.79 -20.13
CA PRO A 134 -8.69 -7.80 -19.08
C PRO A 134 -7.63 -7.44 -18.03
N PHE A 135 -7.91 -7.72 -16.75
CA PHE A 135 -6.99 -7.44 -15.66
C PHE A 135 -5.78 -8.38 -15.63
N ALA A 136 -5.93 -9.61 -16.17
CA ALA A 136 -4.89 -10.63 -16.17
C ALA A 136 -3.53 -10.17 -16.76
N PRO A 137 -3.47 -9.55 -17.96
CA PRO A 137 -2.22 -8.97 -18.46
C PRO A 137 -1.58 -7.92 -17.54
N LYS A 138 -2.38 -7.11 -16.83
CA LYS A 138 -1.86 -6.13 -15.86
C LYS A 138 -1.24 -6.86 -14.67
N MET A 139 -1.94 -7.86 -14.11
CA MET A 139 -1.41 -8.68 -13.02
C MET A 139 -0.11 -9.37 -13.40
N ARG A 140 -0.02 -10.03 -14.56
CA ARG A 140 1.23 -10.68 -15.01
C ARG A 140 2.43 -9.72 -15.03
N ARG A 141 2.19 -8.45 -15.34
CA ARG A 141 3.22 -7.40 -15.30
C ARG A 141 3.56 -7.00 -13.87
N PHE A 142 2.58 -6.92 -12.97
CA PHE A 142 2.82 -6.67 -11.55
C PHE A 142 3.65 -7.78 -10.89
N LEU A 143 3.39 -9.04 -11.25
CA LEU A 143 4.11 -10.22 -10.78
C LEU A 143 5.52 -10.36 -11.38
N ALA A 144 5.87 -9.54 -12.38
CA ALA A 144 7.21 -9.51 -12.94
C ALA A 144 8.16 -8.61 -12.13
N ALA A 145 9.39 -9.06 -11.91
CA ALA A 145 10.46 -8.28 -11.27
C ALA A 145 10.05 -7.68 -9.91
N THR A 146 9.39 -8.48 -9.08
CA THR A 146 8.69 -8.13 -7.83
C THR A 146 9.63 -7.71 -6.69
N GLY A 147 10.82 -8.28 -6.62
CA GLY A 147 11.72 -8.13 -5.46
C GLY A 147 11.46 -9.18 -4.39
N PRO A 148 12.24 -9.19 -3.29
CA PRO A 148 12.25 -10.30 -2.34
C PRO A 148 11.01 -10.34 -1.43
N ARG A 149 10.35 -9.20 -1.19
CA ARG A 149 9.15 -9.11 -0.35
C ARG A 149 8.11 -8.20 -1.03
N PRO A 150 7.53 -8.64 -2.14
CA PRO A 150 6.72 -7.77 -2.97
C PRO A 150 5.33 -7.53 -2.38
N LEU A 151 4.86 -6.29 -2.51
CA LEU A 151 3.47 -5.94 -2.29
C LEU A 151 2.81 -5.57 -3.61
N VAL A 152 1.72 -6.25 -3.95
CA VAL A 152 0.86 -5.92 -5.09
C VAL A 152 -0.42 -5.31 -4.54
N HIS A 153 -0.69 -4.05 -4.87
CA HIS A 153 -1.91 -3.35 -4.45
C HIS A 153 -3.02 -3.52 -5.50
N VAL A 154 -4.21 -3.94 -5.05
CA VAL A 154 -5.39 -4.21 -5.87
C VAL A 154 -6.63 -3.61 -5.22
N HIS A 155 -7.70 -3.41 -5.99
CA HIS A 155 -8.96 -2.79 -5.55
C HIS A 155 -10.18 -3.69 -5.84
N PRO A 156 -10.16 -4.99 -5.50
CA PRO A 156 -11.30 -5.85 -5.75
C PRO A 156 -12.53 -5.40 -4.95
N GLY A 157 -13.71 -5.48 -5.57
CA GLY A 157 -14.95 -5.11 -4.91
C GLY A 157 -16.17 -5.42 -5.77
N ARG A 158 -17.31 -5.59 -5.11
CA ARG A 158 -18.63 -5.63 -5.77
C ARG A 158 -19.16 -4.21 -5.87
N VAL A 159 -19.76 -3.85 -6.99
CA VAL A 159 -20.31 -2.51 -7.17
C VAL A 159 -21.78 -2.48 -6.77
N ASP A 160 -22.07 -1.92 -5.61
CA ASP A 160 -23.43 -1.68 -5.13
C ASP A 160 -23.80 -0.18 -5.16
N ALA A 161 -25.03 0.14 -4.77
CA ALA A 161 -25.53 1.51 -4.75
C ALA A 161 -24.78 2.40 -3.74
N ALA A 162 -24.32 1.84 -2.63
CA ALA A 162 -23.58 2.58 -1.61
C ALA A 162 -22.21 3.02 -2.15
N LEU A 163 -21.48 2.12 -2.82
CA LEU A 163 -20.21 2.44 -3.45
C LEU A 163 -20.36 3.49 -4.55
N ARG A 164 -21.37 3.34 -5.43
CA ARG A 164 -21.64 4.32 -6.50
C ARG A 164 -21.92 5.73 -5.97
N ALA A 165 -22.42 5.84 -4.74
CA ALA A 165 -22.70 7.13 -4.11
C ALA A 165 -21.45 7.83 -3.58
N CYS A 166 -20.36 7.11 -3.29
CA CYS A 166 -19.19 7.66 -2.61
C CYS A 166 -17.85 7.52 -3.35
N ASP A 167 -17.75 6.67 -4.37
CA ASP A 167 -16.50 6.42 -5.11
C ASP A 167 -16.72 6.36 -6.63
N PRO A 168 -16.03 7.20 -7.44
CA PRO A 168 -16.10 7.10 -8.90
C PRO A 168 -15.47 5.81 -9.44
N LEU A 169 -14.58 5.14 -8.70
CA LEU A 169 -13.95 3.88 -9.09
C LEU A 169 -14.93 2.71 -8.85
N THR A 170 -15.61 2.29 -9.92
CA THR A 170 -16.67 1.27 -9.87
C THR A 170 -16.28 0.01 -10.65
N THR A 171 -16.66 -0.10 -11.93
CA THR A 171 -16.50 -1.29 -12.78
C THR A 171 -15.11 -1.96 -12.73
N PRO A 172 -13.98 -1.22 -12.64
CA PRO A 172 -12.67 -1.86 -12.51
C PRO A 172 -12.54 -2.81 -11.32
N ARG A 173 -13.24 -2.51 -10.21
CA ARG A 173 -13.21 -3.33 -9.00
C ARG A 173 -13.78 -4.73 -9.21
N GLU A 174 -14.79 -4.86 -10.06
CA GLU A 174 -15.40 -6.15 -10.40
C GLU A 174 -14.49 -6.99 -11.29
N ALA A 175 -13.79 -6.35 -12.23
CA ALA A 175 -12.80 -7.01 -13.08
C ALA A 175 -11.61 -7.54 -12.26
N GLU A 176 -11.12 -6.74 -11.30
CA GLU A 176 -10.09 -7.17 -10.36
C GLU A 176 -10.57 -8.36 -9.50
N LEU A 177 -11.78 -8.27 -8.94
CA LEU A 177 -12.37 -9.33 -8.13
C LEU A 177 -12.55 -10.64 -8.92
N ALA A 178 -13.08 -10.56 -10.14
CA ALA A 178 -13.29 -11.73 -10.99
C ALA A 178 -11.98 -12.45 -11.31
N TYR A 179 -10.92 -11.71 -11.61
CA TYR A 179 -9.62 -12.29 -11.87
C TYR A 179 -8.98 -12.89 -10.60
N LEU A 180 -9.00 -12.18 -9.47
CA LEU A 180 -8.43 -12.69 -8.21
C LEU A 180 -9.16 -13.95 -7.69
N ALA A 181 -10.44 -14.11 -8.03
CA ALA A 181 -11.22 -15.31 -7.72
C ALA A 181 -11.03 -16.46 -8.73
N SER A 182 -10.25 -16.26 -9.79
CA SER A 182 -10.07 -17.24 -10.86
C SER A 182 -8.93 -18.22 -10.59
N THR A 183 -8.97 -19.37 -11.27
CA THR A 183 -7.84 -20.31 -11.33
C THR A 183 -6.67 -19.76 -12.16
N GLU A 184 -6.92 -18.81 -13.07
CA GLU A 184 -5.88 -18.13 -13.85
C GLU A 184 -4.93 -17.36 -12.94
N TYR A 185 -5.44 -16.68 -11.90
CA TYR A 185 -4.61 -15.98 -10.93
C TYR A 185 -3.67 -16.92 -10.17
N LEU A 186 -4.16 -18.09 -9.75
CA LEU A 186 -3.33 -19.10 -9.10
C LEU A 186 -2.24 -19.65 -10.02
N ALA A 187 -2.56 -19.86 -11.30
CA ALA A 187 -1.59 -20.30 -12.31
C ALA A 187 -0.52 -19.22 -12.57
N ASP A 188 -0.91 -17.95 -12.67
CA ASP A 188 0.02 -16.83 -12.86
C ASP A 188 0.95 -16.63 -11.65
N LEU A 189 0.44 -16.81 -10.43
CA LEU A 189 1.26 -16.82 -9.20
C LEU A 189 2.29 -17.95 -9.21
N ALA A 190 1.86 -19.18 -9.52
CA ALA A 190 2.74 -20.34 -9.59
C ALA A 190 3.83 -20.16 -10.67
N ALA A 191 3.47 -19.65 -11.85
CA ALA A 191 4.42 -19.35 -12.92
C ALA A 191 5.44 -18.26 -12.53
N ALA A 192 5.05 -17.33 -11.65
CA ALA A 192 5.95 -16.32 -11.10
C ALA A 192 6.76 -16.82 -9.88
N GLY A 193 6.50 -18.03 -9.39
CA GLY A 193 7.11 -18.57 -8.16
C GLY A 193 6.68 -17.81 -6.90
N LEU A 194 5.46 -17.27 -6.90
CA LEU A 194 4.91 -16.45 -5.82
C LEU A 194 3.69 -17.14 -5.19
N HIS A 195 3.41 -16.82 -3.94
CA HIS A 195 2.18 -17.19 -3.26
C HIS A 195 1.68 -16.02 -2.41
N PRO A 196 0.36 -15.88 -2.19
CA PRO A 196 -0.18 -14.88 -1.26
C PRO A 196 0.27 -15.20 0.17
N ALA A 197 0.66 -14.18 0.90
CA ALA A 197 1.06 -14.30 2.30
C ALA A 197 0.41 -13.19 3.13
N ARG A 198 0.20 -13.47 4.42
CA ARG A 198 -0.16 -12.43 5.41
C ARG A 198 1.08 -11.61 5.74
N PHE A 199 0.91 -10.35 6.14
CA PHE A 199 2.03 -9.48 6.51
C PHE A 199 2.90 -10.08 7.62
N ALA A 200 2.27 -10.65 8.65
CA ALA A 200 2.98 -11.32 9.75
C ALA A 200 3.82 -12.55 9.33
N ALA A 201 3.61 -13.11 8.14
CA ALA A 201 4.37 -14.28 7.67
C ALA A 201 5.75 -13.92 7.12
N PHE A 202 5.99 -12.65 6.77
CA PHE A 202 7.28 -12.24 6.19
C PHE A 202 8.41 -12.17 7.22
N ASP A 203 8.12 -11.97 8.50
CA ASP A 203 9.13 -11.88 9.56
C ASP A 203 9.65 -13.27 9.98
N ALA A 204 8.90 -14.34 9.71
CA ALA A 204 9.32 -15.72 9.97
C ALA A 204 10.42 -16.20 8.99
N LEU A 205 10.55 -15.59 7.82
CA LEU A 205 11.49 -15.98 6.78
C LEU A 205 12.93 -15.52 7.04
N ASP A 206 13.12 -14.46 7.84
CA ASP A 206 14.45 -13.95 8.20
C ASP A 206 15.07 -14.73 9.39
N GLY A 207 14.32 -15.64 10.02
CA GLY A 207 14.74 -16.41 11.22
C GLY A 207 14.89 -17.92 11.04
N GLY A 208 14.67 -18.49 9.85
CA GLY A 208 14.69 -19.94 9.67
C GLY A 208 14.99 -20.38 8.24
N THR A 209 15.93 -21.31 8.10
CA THR A 209 16.15 -22.10 6.88
C THR A 209 14.83 -22.73 6.43
N THR A 210 14.21 -22.14 5.41
CA THR A 210 13.02 -22.72 4.76
C THR A 210 13.41 -23.96 3.98
N THR A 211 13.10 -25.12 4.55
CA THR A 211 12.83 -26.32 3.75
C THR A 211 11.36 -26.23 3.35
N PRO A 212 10.99 -26.37 2.07
CA PRO A 212 9.58 -26.32 1.66
C PRO A 212 8.80 -27.51 2.24
N PRO A 213 7.49 -27.35 2.52
CA PRO A 213 6.66 -28.47 2.92
C PRO A 213 6.49 -29.47 1.75
N PRO A 214 6.17 -30.74 2.05
CA PRO A 214 6.05 -31.80 1.04
C PRO A 214 4.92 -31.55 0.03
#